data_AF-A0A401Z141-F1
#
_entry.id   AF-A0A401Z141-F1
#
_cell.length_a   1.000
_cell.length_b   1.000
_cell.length_c   1.000
_cell.angle_alpha   90.00
_cell.angle_beta   90.00
_cell.angle_gamma   90.00
#
_symmetry.space_group_name_H-M   'P 1'
#
loop_
_entity.id
_entity.type
_entity.pdbx_description
1 polymer ?
#
loop_
_entity_poly.entity_id
_entity_poly.type
_entity_poly.pdbx_seq_one_letter_code
_entity_poly.pdbx_strand_id
1 'polypeptide(L)'
;MARRTRNREDERTPIRAAADRLLAGTPLRSTSGRPTVTEPITECGLRRDVVHEHGNLVGKFKARRKTRHATPTALRELTDRNTALVDELVLDGAITARIRHRLGRAHERIDRGELPALREYDPVGGMTGLGAYLLHQGQVTLRLRDVLGYLTRLTHPIRSGTDELPGWWTRDSPTGQPSPHWPGGHLNLGIAHGCTGVLALCRRR
;
A
#
# COMPACT_ATOMS: atom_id res chain seq x y z
N MET A 1 -6.10 -32.13 67.16
CA MET A 1 -5.40 -31.19 66.25
C MET A 1 -6.43 -30.24 65.65
N ALA A 2 -6.45 -28.98 66.08
CA ALA A 2 -7.42 -27.99 65.62
C ALA A 2 -7.17 -27.64 64.15
N ARG A 3 -8.15 -27.87 63.28
CA ARG A 3 -8.10 -27.50 61.87
C ARG A 3 -8.16 -25.97 61.81
N ARG A 4 -6.99 -25.34 61.63
CA ARG A 4 -6.78 -23.89 61.51
C ARG A 4 -7.86 -23.31 60.59
N THR A 5 -8.72 -22.46 61.14
CA THR A 5 -9.83 -21.83 60.41
C THR A 5 -9.22 -21.04 59.26
N ARG A 6 -9.46 -21.44 58.01
CA ARG A 6 -8.96 -20.72 56.84
C ARG A 6 -9.60 -19.33 56.80
N ASN A 7 -8.81 -18.29 57.01
CA ASN A 7 -9.26 -16.92 56.81
C ASN A 7 -9.12 -16.56 55.33
N ARG A 8 -10.24 -16.55 54.61
CA ARG A 8 -10.26 -16.23 53.17
C ARG A 8 -9.73 -14.83 52.86
N GLU A 9 -9.77 -13.89 53.81
CA GLU A 9 -9.29 -12.53 53.57
C GLU A 9 -7.76 -12.43 53.63
N ASP A 10 -7.12 -13.24 54.49
CA ASP A 10 -5.66 -13.38 54.55
C ASP A 10 -5.09 -14.01 53.27
N GLU A 11 -5.88 -14.82 52.57
CA GLU A 11 -5.53 -15.44 51.28
C GLU A 11 -5.73 -14.49 50.08
N ARG A 12 -6.73 -13.59 50.13
CA ARG A 12 -7.05 -12.65 49.02
C ARG A 12 -6.01 -11.56 48.86
N THR A 13 -5.49 -11.05 49.96
CA THR A 13 -4.51 -9.95 50.02
C THR A 13 -3.24 -10.25 49.20
N PRO A 14 -2.53 -11.38 49.41
CA PRO A 14 -1.33 -11.71 48.64
C PRO A 14 -1.63 -11.97 47.15
N ILE A 15 -2.80 -12.53 46.80
CA ILE A 15 -3.21 -12.77 45.40
C ILE A 15 -3.42 -11.43 44.67
N ARG A 16 -4.07 -10.45 45.32
CA ARG A 16 -4.25 -9.10 44.76
C ARG A 16 -2.92 -8.39 44.55
N ALA A 17 -2.06 -8.39 45.58
CA ALA A 17 -0.76 -7.72 45.52
C ALA A 17 0.14 -8.34 44.43
N ALA A 18 0.11 -9.67 44.27
CA ALA A 18 0.78 -10.37 43.18
C ALA A 18 0.26 -9.97 41.79
N ALA A 19 -1.06 -9.93 41.62
CA ALA A 19 -1.70 -9.51 40.38
C ALA A 19 -1.35 -8.07 40.00
N ASP A 20 -1.33 -7.14 40.96
CA ASP A 20 -0.97 -5.74 40.73
C ASP A 20 0.51 -5.58 40.32
N ARG A 21 1.43 -6.30 40.97
CA ARG A 21 2.86 -6.32 40.59
C ARG A 21 3.11 -6.86 39.19
N LEU A 22 2.44 -7.95 38.83
CA LEU A 22 2.51 -8.53 37.49
C LEU A 22 1.96 -7.58 36.42
N LEU A 23 0.89 -6.84 36.72
CA LEU A 23 0.34 -5.83 35.81
C LEU A 23 1.23 -4.57 35.72
N ALA A 24 1.95 -4.23 36.79
CA ALA A 24 2.91 -3.12 36.82
C ALA A 24 4.24 -3.46 36.12
N GLY A 25 4.54 -4.74 35.89
CA GLY A 25 5.81 -5.20 35.32
C GLY A 25 6.95 -5.27 36.35
N THR A 26 6.62 -5.32 37.64
CA THR A 26 7.58 -5.39 38.76
C THR A 26 7.38 -6.68 39.58
N PRO A 27 7.57 -7.88 38.98
CA PRO A 27 7.42 -9.15 39.69
C PRO A 27 8.50 -9.32 40.75
N LEU A 28 8.17 -9.99 41.86
CA LEU A 28 9.12 -10.33 42.92
C LEU A 28 9.59 -11.78 42.84
N ARG A 29 8.79 -12.69 42.27
CA ARG A 29 9.06 -14.14 42.26
C ARG A 29 8.93 -14.76 40.87
N SER A 30 8.22 -14.12 39.95
CA SER A 30 8.12 -14.56 38.56
C SER A 30 9.39 -14.18 37.76
N THR A 31 10.06 -15.16 37.17
CA THR A 31 11.29 -14.98 36.37
C THR A 31 11.05 -14.57 34.92
N SER A 32 9.83 -14.76 34.39
CA SER A 32 9.48 -14.46 33.00
C SER A 32 9.09 -12.98 32.76
N GLY A 33 8.66 -12.27 33.80
CA GLY A 33 8.14 -10.90 33.72
C GLY A 33 6.89 -10.69 32.85
N ARG A 34 6.31 -11.75 32.28
CA ARG A 34 5.21 -11.68 31.30
C ARG A 34 3.91 -12.18 31.92
N PRO A 35 2.91 -11.36 32.26
CA PRO A 35 1.75 -11.78 33.04
C PRO A 35 0.98 -12.95 32.42
N THR A 36 1.36 -14.19 32.70
CA THR A 36 0.67 -15.40 32.22
C THR A 36 -0.34 -15.88 33.25
N VAL A 37 -1.28 -16.74 32.85
CA VAL A 37 -2.37 -17.21 33.73
C VAL A 37 -1.86 -17.96 34.97
N THR A 38 -0.67 -18.55 34.88
CA THR A 38 -0.02 -19.32 35.94
C THR A 38 0.84 -18.46 36.88
N GLU A 39 1.25 -17.27 36.46
CA GLU A 39 2.15 -16.42 37.24
C GLU A 39 1.60 -15.85 38.55
N PRO A 40 0.30 -15.55 38.69
CA PRO A 40 -0.26 -15.16 39.98
C PRO A 40 -0.04 -16.22 41.06
N ILE A 41 0.01 -17.51 40.69
CA ILE A 41 0.26 -18.63 41.63
C ILE A 41 1.70 -18.56 42.14
N THR A 42 2.67 -18.38 41.25
CA THR A 42 4.10 -18.25 41.59
C THR A 42 4.37 -16.97 42.39
N GLU A 43 3.71 -15.86 42.02
CA GLU A 43 3.96 -14.53 42.56
C GLU A 43 3.32 -14.30 43.95
N CYS A 44 2.17 -14.92 44.25
CA CYS A 44 1.52 -14.79 45.56
C CYS A 44 2.12 -15.71 46.64
N GLY A 45 2.85 -16.76 46.25
CA GLY A 45 3.47 -17.71 47.16
C GLY A 45 2.49 -18.64 47.90
N LEU A 46 1.21 -18.64 47.52
CA LEU A 46 0.21 -19.57 48.04
C LEU A 46 0.16 -20.86 47.23
N ARG A 47 -0.35 -21.93 47.84
CA ARG A 47 -0.57 -23.19 47.14
C ARG A 47 -1.61 -23.03 46.01
N ARG A 48 -1.41 -23.78 44.93
CA ARG A 48 -2.26 -23.76 43.73
C ARG A 48 -3.74 -24.03 44.01
N ASP A 49 -4.05 -24.96 44.91
CA ASP A 49 -5.41 -25.28 45.33
C ASP A 49 -6.11 -24.09 45.99
N VAL A 50 -5.40 -23.34 46.84
CA VAL A 50 -5.91 -22.14 47.49
C VAL A 50 -6.19 -21.03 46.48
N VAL A 51 -5.30 -20.80 45.51
CA VAL A 51 -5.50 -19.76 44.48
C VAL A 51 -6.70 -20.06 43.57
N HIS A 52 -6.95 -21.34 43.27
CA HIS A 52 -8.10 -21.76 42.45
C HIS A 52 -9.44 -21.55 43.17
N GLU A 53 -9.48 -21.61 44.50
CA GLU A 53 -10.68 -21.25 45.29
C GLU A 53 -11.06 -19.76 45.12
N HIS A 54 -10.10 -18.89 44.73
CA HIS A 54 -10.30 -17.46 44.45
C HIS A 54 -10.38 -17.15 42.94
N GLY A 55 -11.14 -17.96 42.19
CA GLY A 55 -11.30 -17.82 40.74
C GLY A 55 -11.79 -16.45 40.25
N ASN A 56 -12.51 -15.69 41.08
CA ASN A 56 -12.93 -14.31 40.79
C ASN A 56 -11.75 -13.33 40.68
N LEU A 57 -10.70 -13.49 41.49
CA LEU A 57 -9.50 -12.65 41.45
C LEU A 57 -8.65 -12.98 40.23
N VAL A 58 -8.52 -14.27 39.89
CA VAL A 58 -7.88 -14.72 38.64
C VAL A 58 -8.64 -14.18 37.42
N GLY A 59 -9.97 -14.17 37.48
CA GLY A 59 -10.83 -13.55 36.46
C GLY A 59 -10.58 -12.04 36.30
N LYS A 60 -10.53 -11.29 37.41
CA LYS A 60 -10.21 -9.85 37.41
C LYS A 60 -8.82 -9.55 36.86
N PHE A 61 -7.82 -10.35 37.22
CA PHE A 61 -6.46 -10.24 36.66
C PHE A 61 -6.46 -10.49 35.15
N LYS A 62 -7.11 -11.56 34.68
CA LYS A 62 -7.26 -11.85 33.24
C LYS A 62 -7.94 -10.71 32.49
N ALA A 63 -9.00 -10.14 33.04
CA ALA A 63 -9.72 -9.01 32.46
C ALA A 63 -8.82 -7.77 32.37
N ARG A 64 -8.16 -7.35 33.47
CA ARG A 64 -7.25 -6.20 33.49
C ARG A 64 -6.05 -6.38 32.57
N ARG A 65 -5.50 -7.59 32.49
CA ARG A 65 -4.45 -7.93 31.52
C ARG A 65 -4.94 -7.75 30.08
N LYS A 66 -6.15 -8.25 29.78
CA LYS A 66 -6.77 -8.09 28.46
C LYS A 66 -6.96 -6.61 28.11
N THR A 67 -7.37 -5.76 29.06
CA THR A 67 -7.53 -4.32 28.85
C THR A 67 -6.19 -3.61 28.66
N ARG A 68 -5.16 -3.94 29.46
CA ARG A 68 -3.82 -3.33 29.38
C ARG A 68 -3.10 -3.63 28.05
N HIS A 69 -3.38 -4.80 27.47
CA HIS A 69 -2.82 -5.22 26.19
C HIS A 69 -3.81 -5.07 25.03
N ALA A 70 -5.01 -4.54 25.27
CA ALA A 70 -5.92 -4.20 24.19
C ALA A 70 -5.41 -2.93 23.52
N THR A 71 -5.03 -3.02 22.26
CA THR A 71 -4.82 -1.85 21.40
C THR A 71 -6.10 -1.01 21.44
N PRO A 72 -6.05 0.24 21.92
CA PRO A 72 -7.21 1.11 21.88
C PRO A 72 -7.72 1.24 20.44
N THR A 73 -9.04 1.31 20.24
CA THR A 73 -9.65 1.40 18.90
C THR A 73 -9.03 2.53 18.07
N ALA A 74 -8.80 3.69 18.68
CA ALA A 74 -8.15 4.84 18.05
C ALA A 74 -6.72 4.54 17.54
N LEU A 75 -5.93 3.74 18.27
CA LEU A 75 -4.58 3.35 17.85
C LEU A 75 -4.64 2.34 16.68
N ARG A 76 -5.65 1.46 16.66
CA ARG A 76 -5.89 0.55 15.53
C ARG A 76 -6.30 1.33 14.29
N GLU A 77 -7.27 2.24 14.40
CA GLU A 77 -7.70 3.11 13.29
C GLU A 77 -6.55 3.94 12.70
N LEU A 78 -5.67 4.47 13.56
CA LEU A 78 -4.49 5.20 13.11
C LEU A 78 -3.50 4.28 12.35
N THR A 79 -3.32 3.06 12.82
CA THR A 79 -2.45 2.06 12.16
C THR A 79 -3.03 1.67 10.80
N ASP A 80 -4.34 1.46 10.71
CA ASP A 80 -5.03 1.13 9.47
C ASP A 80 -4.92 2.28 8.45
N ARG A 81 -5.13 3.52 8.89
CA ARG A 81 -4.94 4.72 8.05
C ARG A 81 -3.50 4.88 7.57
N ASN A 82 -2.52 4.70 8.45
CA ASN A 82 -1.12 4.80 8.09
C ASN A 82 -0.75 3.72 7.05
N THR A 83 -1.27 2.50 7.21
CA THR A 83 -1.06 1.42 6.25
C THR A 83 -1.63 1.79 4.88
N ALA A 84 -2.87 2.30 4.83
CA ALA A 84 -3.48 2.75 3.57
C ALA A 84 -2.71 3.89 2.90
N LEU A 85 -2.23 4.87 3.68
CA LEU A 85 -1.42 5.97 3.15
C LEU A 85 -0.06 5.51 2.62
N VAL A 86 0.56 4.53 3.28
CA VAL A 86 1.81 3.92 2.79
C VAL A 86 1.56 3.18 1.48
N ASP A 87 0.48 2.42 1.36
CA ASP A 87 0.11 1.71 0.12
C ASP A 87 -0.15 2.70 -1.03
N GLU A 88 -0.85 3.81 -0.76
CA GLU A 88 -1.07 4.89 -1.72
C GLU A 88 0.24 5.53 -2.19
N LEU A 89 1.16 5.83 -1.26
CA LEU A 89 2.47 6.39 -1.58
C LEU A 89 3.33 5.43 -2.41
N VAL A 90 3.30 4.13 -2.09
CA VAL A 90 4.02 3.09 -2.86
C VAL A 90 3.48 3.01 -4.28
N LEU A 91 2.15 3.04 -4.46
CA LEU A 91 1.52 3.04 -5.76
C LEU A 91 1.90 4.29 -6.58
N ASP A 92 1.84 5.47 -5.99
CA ASP A 92 2.23 6.73 -6.65
C ASP A 92 3.71 6.71 -7.08
N GLY A 93 4.59 6.19 -6.22
CA GLY A 93 6.01 5.98 -6.54
C GLY A 93 6.21 5.04 -7.72
N ALA A 94 5.49 3.91 -7.75
CA ALA A 94 5.56 2.94 -8.84
C ALA A 94 5.05 3.51 -10.18
N ILE A 95 3.93 4.24 -10.14
CA ILE A 95 3.38 4.92 -11.34
C ILE A 95 4.38 5.96 -11.86
N THR A 96 4.99 6.74 -10.96
CA THR A 96 5.99 7.76 -11.32
C THR A 96 7.20 7.14 -12.00
N ALA A 97 7.76 6.07 -11.43
CA ALA A 97 8.92 5.38 -11.99
C ALA A 97 8.59 4.81 -13.38
N ARG A 98 7.40 4.22 -13.54
CA ARG A 98 6.93 3.67 -14.82
C ARG A 98 6.77 4.75 -15.88
N ILE A 99 6.18 5.90 -15.54
CA ILE A 99 6.03 7.04 -16.47
C ILE A 99 7.40 7.53 -16.91
N ARG A 100 8.30 7.81 -15.95
CA ARG A 100 9.64 8.32 -16.24
C ARG A 100 10.42 7.39 -17.16
N HIS A 101 10.41 6.10 -16.85
CA HIS A 101 11.13 5.09 -17.65
C HIS A 101 10.60 5.03 -19.10
N ARG A 102 9.28 4.98 -19.26
CA ARG A 102 8.66 4.92 -20.59
C ARG A 102 8.85 6.22 -21.38
N LEU A 103 8.77 7.38 -20.73
CA LEU A 103 9.03 8.68 -21.37
C LEU A 103 10.50 8.80 -21.82
N GLY A 104 11.46 8.38 -20.99
CA GLY A 104 12.87 8.37 -21.38
C GLY A 104 13.09 7.55 -22.65
N ARG A 105 12.57 6.32 -22.69
CA ARG A 105 12.64 5.45 -23.87
C ARG A 105 11.94 6.06 -25.09
N ALA A 106 10.78 6.68 -24.90
CA ALA A 106 10.03 7.30 -25.98
C ALA A 106 10.75 8.51 -26.56
N HIS A 107 11.41 9.32 -25.73
CA HIS A 107 12.23 10.43 -26.18
C HIS A 107 13.47 9.96 -26.94
N GLU A 108 14.20 8.97 -26.40
CA GLU A 108 15.35 8.37 -27.10
C GLU A 108 14.97 7.76 -28.45
N ARG A 109 13.78 7.15 -28.54
CA ARG A 109 13.22 6.64 -29.80
C ARG A 109 13.00 7.77 -30.80
N ILE A 110 12.36 8.86 -30.38
CA ILE A 110 12.12 10.02 -31.26
C ILE A 110 13.47 10.62 -31.71
N ASP A 111 14.45 10.72 -30.80
CA ASP A 111 15.79 11.24 -31.12
C ASP A 111 16.50 10.37 -32.16
N ARG A 112 16.21 9.07 -32.21
CA ARG A 112 16.70 8.12 -33.22
C ARG A 112 15.88 8.10 -34.51
N GLY A 113 14.78 8.84 -34.60
CA GLY A 113 13.90 8.83 -35.78
C GLY A 113 13.10 7.52 -35.94
N GLU A 114 12.98 6.73 -34.88
CA GLU A 114 12.27 5.45 -34.90
C GLU A 114 10.75 5.66 -34.74
N LEU A 115 9.94 4.84 -35.42
CA LEU A 115 8.47 4.90 -35.36
C LEU A 115 7.95 4.37 -34.01
N PRO A 116 6.92 5.00 -33.39
CA PRO A 116 6.30 4.48 -32.18
C PRO A 116 5.50 3.19 -32.40
N ALA A 117 5.39 2.39 -31.34
CA ALA A 117 4.33 1.39 -31.19
C ALA A 117 3.04 2.06 -30.67
N LEU A 118 1.86 1.54 -31.05
CA LEU A 118 0.57 2.09 -30.61
C LEU A 118 0.45 2.12 -29.08
N ARG A 119 0.89 1.04 -28.43
CA ARG A 119 0.87 0.93 -26.96
C ARG A 119 1.77 1.93 -26.24
N GLU A 120 2.62 2.66 -26.95
CA GLU A 120 3.44 3.73 -26.36
C GLU A 120 2.58 4.95 -25.99
N TYR A 121 1.65 5.33 -26.87
CA TYR A 121 0.88 6.57 -26.74
C TYR A 121 -0.63 6.37 -26.62
N ASP A 122 -1.19 5.21 -26.93
CA ASP A 122 -2.63 5.01 -26.94
C ASP A 122 -3.35 5.20 -25.58
N PRO A 123 -4.68 5.39 -25.58
CA PRO A 123 -5.47 5.42 -24.35
C PRO A 123 -5.50 4.13 -23.53
N VAL A 124 -5.35 2.96 -24.17
CA VAL A 124 -5.57 1.66 -23.49
C VAL A 124 -4.34 1.23 -22.67
N GLY A 125 -3.14 1.36 -23.23
CA GLY A 125 -1.88 0.96 -22.58
C GLY A 125 -0.79 2.06 -22.57
N GLY A 126 -1.01 3.15 -23.29
CA GLY A 126 -0.05 4.21 -23.53
C GLY A 126 -0.08 5.37 -22.55
N MET A 127 0.70 6.39 -22.91
CA MET A 127 0.81 7.64 -22.17
C MET A 127 -0.49 8.43 -22.11
N THR A 128 -1.39 8.27 -23.09
CA THR A 128 -2.70 8.95 -23.05
C THR A 128 -3.57 8.43 -21.92
N GLY A 129 -3.61 7.11 -21.70
CA GLY A 129 -4.35 6.52 -20.58
C GLY A 129 -3.78 6.96 -19.22
N LEU A 130 -2.45 6.98 -19.10
CA LEU A 130 -1.77 7.47 -17.89
C LEU A 130 -2.02 8.97 -17.66
N GLY A 131 -2.00 9.79 -18.71
CA GLY A 131 -2.34 11.21 -18.62
C GLY A 131 -3.79 11.44 -18.18
N ALA A 132 -4.73 10.65 -18.70
CA ALA A 132 -6.13 10.70 -18.28
C ALA A 132 -6.30 10.32 -16.80
N TYR A 133 -5.60 9.28 -16.34
CA TYR A 133 -5.58 8.89 -14.94
C TYR A 133 -5.03 10.02 -14.04
N LEU A 134 -3.89 10.62 -14.41
CA LEU A 134 -3.30 11.73 -13.65
C LEU A 134 -4.22 12.95 -13.57
N LEU A 135 -4.91 13.29 -14.66
CA LEU A 135 -5.92 14.35 -14.67
C LEU A 135 -7.08 14.03 -13.72
N HIS A 136 -7.54 12.77 -13.68
CA HIS A 136 -8.64 12.36 -12.83
C HIS A 136 -8.31 12.46 -11.34
N GLN A 137 -7.04 12.26 -10.95
CA GLN A 137 -6.58 12.48 -9.57
C GLN A 137 -6.63 13.96 -9.14
N GLY A 138 -6.95 14.89 -10.04
CA GLY A 138 -7.21 16.30 -9.71
C GLY A 138 -5.96 17.13 -9.42
N GLN A 139 -4.76 16.58 -9.64
CA GLN A 139 -3.50 17.26 -9.39
C GLN A 139 -2.76 17.50 -10.71
N VAL A 140 -2.59 18.76 -11.09
CA VAL A 140 -1.66 19.13 -12.17
C VAL A 140 -0.24 18.96 -11.65
N THR A 141 0.30 17.76 -11.84
CA THR A 141 1.64 17.39 -11.39
C THR A 141 2.67 17.61 -12.51
N LEU A 142 3.96 17.71 -12.14
CA LEU A 142 5.07 17.69 -13.11
C LEU A 142 4.99 16.47 -14.04
N ARG A 143 4.51 15.33 -13.53
CA ARG A 143 4.32 14.09 -14.29
C ARG A 143 3.32 14.25 -15.43
N LEU A 144 2.19 14.89 -15.16
CA LEU A 144 1.20 15.20 -16.19
C LEU A 144 1.80 16.14 -17.24
N ARG A 145 2.56 17.14 -16.82
CA ARG A 145 3.25 18.05 -17.73
C ARG A 145 4.24 17.30 -18.63
N ASP A 146 5.01 16.35 -18.09
CA ASP A 146 5.95 15.54 -18.87
C ASP A 146 5.21 14.65 -19.89
N VAL A 147 4.10 14.03 -19.47
CA VAL A 147 3.23 13.23 -20.37
C VAL A 147 2.67 14.10 -21.49
N LEU A 148 2.11 15.27 -21.18
CA LEU A 148 1.57 16.19 -22.18
C LEU A 148 2.68 16.74 -23.09
N GLY A 149 3.87 16.99 -22.55
CA GLY A 149 5.05 17.38 -23.32
C GLY A 149 5.45 16.31 -24.34
N TYR A 150 5.45 15.04 -23.94
CA TYR A 150 5.66 13.93 -24.86
C TYR A 150 4.55 13.81 -25.91
N LEU A 151 3.27 13.86 -25.53
CA LEU A 151 2.16 13.77 -26.48
C LEU A 151 2.17 14.93 -27.49
N THR A 152 2.59 16.12 -27.06
CA THR A 152 2.83 17.29 -27.93
C THR A 152 4.02 17.06 -28.85
N ARG A 153 5.12 16.52 -28.34
CA ARG A 153 6.28 16.18 -29.17
C ARG A 153 5.91 15.18 -30.27
N LEU A 154 5.00 14.25 -29.98
CA LEU A 154 4.52 13.24 -30.93
C LEU A 154 3.67 13.83 -32.08
N THR A 155 3.21 15.08 -31.99
CA THR A 155 2.53 15.75 -33.10
C THR A 155 3.49 16.33 -34.14
N HIS A 156 4.78 16.35 -33.86
CA HIS A 156 5.80 16.85 -34.78
C HIS A 156 6.23 15.72 -35.73
N PRO A 157 6.59 16.05 -36.98
CA PRO A 157 7.15 15.06 -37.90
C PRO A 157 8.44 14.43 -37.34
N ILE A 158 8.66 13.17 -37.71
CA ILE A 158 9.89 12.43 -37.44
C ILE A 158 10.54 12.02 -38.75
N ARG A 159 11.88 12.04 -38.77
CA ARG A 159 12.66 11.56 -39.91
C ARG A 159 12.98 10.09 -39.71
N SER A 160 12.37 9.22 -40.49
CA SER A 160 12.56 7.78 -40.45
C SER A 160 13.23 7.33 -41.75
N GLY A 161 14.56 7.17 -41.75
CA GLY A 161 15.32 6.94 -42.98
C GLY A 161 15.31 8.20 -43.86
N THR A 162 14.84 8.07 -45.10
CA THR A 162 14.70 9.18 -46.05
C THR A 162 13.37 9.93 -45.93
N ASP A 163 12.41 9.36 -45.19
CA ASP A 163 11.04 9.85 -45.17
C ASP A 163 10.80 10.75 -43.96
N GLU A 164 10.05 11.83 -44.18
CA GLU A 164 9.49 12.65 -43.11
C GLU A 164 8.04 12.23 -42.89
N LEU A 165 7.79 11.59 -41.74
CA LEU A 165 6.51 10.98 -41.41
C LEU A 165 5.88 11.69 -40.21
N PRO A 166 4.54 11.71 -40.07
CA PRO A 166 3.90 12.18 -38.84
C PRO A 166 4.44 11.43 -37.61
N GLY A 167 4.64 12.11 -36.48
CA GLY A 167 5.15 11.48 -35.26
C GLY A 167 4.27 10.35 -34.69
N TRP A 168 3.02 10.24 -35.16
CA TRP A 168 2.07 9.16 -34.85
C TRP A 168 2.12 7.97 -35.82
N TRP A 169 2.99 7.99 -36.82
CA TRP A 169 3.07 6.93 -37.80
C TRP A 169 3.61 5.64 -37.17
N THR A 170 2.92 4.51 -37.38
CA THR A 170 3.27 3.24 -36.72
C THR A 170 3.28 2.09 -37.72
N ARG A 171 4.02 1.02 -37.41
CA ARG A 171 3.98 -0.25 -38.16
C ARG A 171 3.10 -1.32 -37.51
N ASP A 172 2.57 -1.04 -36.32
CA ASP A 172 1.60 -1.95 -35.69
C ASP A 172 0.34 -2.04 -36.54
N SER A 173 -0.36 -3.16 -36.49
CA SER A 173 -1.70 -3.27 -37.05
C SER A 173 -2.66 -2.27 -36.39
N PRO A 174 -3.82 -1.98 -36.99
CA PRO A 174 -4.86 -1.19 -36.34
C PRO A 174 -5.31 -1.71 -34.96
N THR A 175 -5.09 -3.01 -34.69
CA THR A 175 -5.37 -3.69 -33.41
C THR A 175 -4.20 -3.67 -32.42
N GLY A 176 -3.08 -2.99 -32.74
CA GLY A 176 -1.95 -2.83 -31.84
C GLY A 176 -0.96 -3.98 -31.80
N GLN A 177 -0.99 -4.88 -32.79
CA GLN A 177 -0.07 -6.02 -32.89
C GLN A 177 0.91 -5.86 -34.06
N PRO A 178 2.17 -6.28 -33.93
CA PRO A 178 3.08 -6.33 -35.07
C PRO A 178 2.46 -7.16 -36.20
N SER A 179 2.40 -6.62 -37.41
CA SER A 179 1.82 -7.32 -38.55
C SER A 179 2.57 -7.01 -39.84
N PRO A 180 2.90 -8.03 -40.66
CA PRO A 180 3.56 -7.83 -41.95
C PRO A 180 2.65 -7.15 -42.97
N HIS A 181 1.34 -7.02 -42.70
CA HIS A 181 0.38 -6.39 -43.59
C HIS A 181 0.50 -4.85 -43.64
N TRP A 182 1.32 -4.26 -42.77
CA TRP A 182 1.55 -2.81 -42.71
C TRP A 182 3.05 -2.46 -42.87
N PRO A 183 3.71 -2.89 -43.96
CA PRO A 183 5.17 -2.76 -44.09
C PRO A 183 5.64 -1.30 -44.16
N GLY A 184 4.83 -0.42 -44.76
CA GLY A 184 5.07 1.03 -44.80
C GLY A 184 4.54 1.79 -43.58
N GLY A 185 3.82 1.12 -42.69
CA GLY A 185 3.11 1.74 -41.57
C GLY A 185 1.87 2.55 -41.98
N HIS A 186 1.23 3.16 -40.99
CA HIS A 186 0.04 3.98 -41.15
C HIS A 186 -0.17 4.91 -39.96
N LEU A 187 -1.14 5.82 -40.11
CA LEU A 187 -1.69 6.61 -39.02
C LEU A 187 -2.97 5.94 -38.48
N ASN A 188 -2.92 5.43 -37.25
CA ASN A 188 -4.12 4.89 -36.61
C ASN A 188 -5.02 6.04 -36.13
N LEU A 189 -6.23 6.14 -36.71
CA LEU A 189 -7.24 7.16 -36.38
C LEU A 189 -8.29 6.69 -35.35
N GLY A 190 -8.18 5.44 -34.87
CA GLY A 190 -9.12 4.89 -33.91
C GLY A 190 -9.05 5.57 -32.55
N ILE A 191 -10.16 5.55 -31.79
CA ILE A 191 -10.19 6.16 -30.45
C ILE A 191 -9.38 5.37 -29.41
N ALA A 192 -9.39 4.04 -29.49
CA ALA A 192 -8.76 3.18 -28.49
C ALA A 192 -7.23 3.05 -28.64
N HIS A 193 -6.74 3.12 -29.89
CA HIS A 193 -5.34 2.89 -30.21
C HIS A 193 -4.67 4.06 -30.94
N GLY A 194 -5.46 4.99 -31.49
CA GLY A 194 -4.99 6.00 -32.42
C GLY A 194 -4.80 7.39 -31.83
N CYS A 195 -4.44 8.32 -32.71
CA CYS A 195 -4.21 9.72 -32.37
C CYS A 195 -5.47 10.46 -31.89
N THR A 196 -6.65 9.99 -32.27
CA THR A 196 -7.93 10.59 -31.86
C THR A 196 -8.09 10.56 -30.33
N GLY A 197 -7.65 9.48 -29.68
CA GLY A 197 -7.65 9.40 -28.21
C GLY A 197 -6.70 10.41 -27.55
N VAL A 198 -5.52 10.62 -28.14
CA VAL A 198 -4.53 11.62 -27.70
C VAL A 198 -5.14 13.03 -27.76
N LEU A 199 -5.79 13.36 -28.88
CA LEU A 199 -6.43 14.65 -29.09
C LEU A 199 -7.59 14.89 -28.12
N ALA A 200 -8.39 13.86 -27.85
CA ALA A 200 -9.47 13.93 -26.87
C ALA A 200 -8.95 14.26 -25.46
N LEU A 201 -7.81 13.69 -25.06
CA LEU A 201 -7.16 14.05 -23.80
C LEU A 201 -6.71 15.51 -23.79
N CYS A 202 -6.02 15.97 -24.85
CA CYS A 202 -5.49 17.34 -24.91
C CYS A 202 -6.59 18.41 -24.92
N ARG A 203 -7.80 18.06 -25.38
CA ARG A 203 -8.97 18.96 -25.38
C ARG A 203 -9.59 19.12 -23.99
N ARG A 204 -9.36 18.17 -23.08
CA ARG A 204 -10.02 18.09 -21.78
C ARG A 204 -9.55 19.25 -20.91
N ARG A 205 -10.46 20.19 -20.65
CA ARG A 205 -10.27 21.34 -19.75
C ARG A 205 -10.60 20.96 -18.32
#